data_AF-A0A348MMP8-F1
#
_entry.id   AF-A0A348MMP8-F1
#
_cell.length_a   1.000
_cell.length_b   1.000
_cell.length_c   1.000
_cell.angle_alpha   90.00
_cell.angle_beta   90.00
_cell.angle_gamma   90.00
#
_symmetry.space_group_name_H-M   'P 1'
#
loop_
_entity.id
_entity.type
_entity.pdbx_description
1 polymer ?
#
loop_
_entity_poly.entity_id
_entity_poly.type
_entity_poly.pdbx_seq_one_letter_code
_entity_poly.pdbx_strand_id
1 'polypeptide(L)'
;MKNILYYSFIGFVQGITEFLPVSSSGHIALLKNLFGIKTENLFFETSLHLGTFFSLLIFFRKEIFSLLNETFSEIKEKRKDKKNLN
;
A
#
# COMPACT_ATOMS: atom_id res chain seq x y z
N MET A 1 24.12 -11.40 9.58
CA MET A 1 23.12 -12.49 9.45
C MET A 1 21.91 -12.35 10.38
N LYS A 2 22.07 -12.10 11.70
CA LYS A 2 20.93 -11.96 12.63
C LYS A 2 19.85 -10.96 12.13
N ASN A 3 20.24 -9.90 11.43
CA ASN A 3 19.32 -8.85 10.99
C ASN A 3 18.39 -9.25 9.83
N ILE A 4 18.82 -10.11 8.89
CA ILE A 4 18.02 -10.39 7.68
C ILE A 4 16.76 -11.19 8.02
N LEU A 5 16.90 -12.20 8.90
CA LEU A 5 15.80 -13.07 9.30
C LEU A 5 14.72 -12.29 10.06
N TYR A 6 15.14 -11.41 10.97
CA TYR A 6 14.21 -10.53 11.70
C TYR A 6 13.50 -9.53 10.77
N TYR A 7 14.22 -8.89 9.84
CA TYR A 7 13.58 -7.99 8.89
C TYR A 7 12.62 -8.71 7.94
N SER A 8 12.94 -9.93 7.52
CA SER A 8 12.00 -10.77 6.76
C SER A 8 10.77 -11.13 7.58
N PHE A 9 10.92 -11.45 8.88
CA PHE A 9 9.79 -11.74 9.75
C PHE A 9 8.89 -10.51 9.97
N ILE A 10 9.48 -9.34 10.23
CA ILE A 10 8.74 -8.08 10.37
C ILE A 10 7.99 -7.76 9.07
N GLY A 11 8.62 -7.96 7.90
CA GLY A 11 7.95 -7.78 6.61
C GLY A 11 6.82 -8.76 6.36
N PHE A 12 6.95 -10.01 6.80
CA PHE A 12 5.87 -11.00 6.75
C PHE A 12 4.68 -10.60 7.64
N VAL A 13 4.95 -10.16 8.87
CA VAL A 13 3.90 -9.65 9.77
C VAL A 13 3.23 -8.42 9.18
N GLN A 14 3.98 -7.46 8.62
CA GLN A 14 3.38 -6.31 7.91
C GLN A 14 2.48 -6.80 6.78
N GLY A 15 2.97 -7.71 5.93
CA GLY A 15 2.22 -8.22 4.79
C GLY A 15 0.88 -8.83 5.20
N ILE A 16 0.83 -9.55 6.33
CA ILE A 16 -0.44 -10.10 6.85
C ILE A 16 -1.30 -9.00 7.49
N THR A 17 -0.72 -8.23 8.41
CA THR A 17 -1.46 -7.28 9.26
C THR A 17 -1.96 -6.05 8.51
N GLU A 18 -1.35 -5.68 7.38
CA GLU A 18 -1.82 -4.55 6.56
C GLU A 18 -3.18 -4.84 5.91
N PHE A 19 -3.49 -6.10 5.60
CA PHE A 19 -4.79 -6.48 5.03
C PHE A 19 -5.86 -6.74 6.10
N LEU A 20 -5.49 -6.74 7.38
CA LEU A 20 -6.37 -6.96 8.51
C LEU A 20 -6.65 -5.63 9.23
N PRO A 21 -7.87 -5.36 9.73
CA PRO A 21 -8.19 -4.14 10.47
C PRO A 21 -7.67 -4.20 11.92
N VAL A 22 -6.37 -4.45 12.10
CA VAL A 22 -5.73 -4.73 13.40
C VAL A 22 -4.62 -3.74 13.75
N SER A 23 -4.47 -2.63 13.01
CA SER A 23 -3.38 -1.66 13.14
C SER A 23 -2.00 -2.29 12.95
N SER A 24 -1.48 -2.26 11.72
CA SER A 24 -0.17 -2.81 11.35
C SER A 24 0.98 -2.08 12.08
N SER A 25 0.92 -0.75 12.19
CA SER A 25 1.94 0.07 12.87
C SER A 25 2.13 -0.30 14.35
N GLY A 26 1.03 -0.63 15.07
CA GLY A 26 1.10 -1.07 16.46
C GLY A 26 1.82 -2.41 16.64
N HIS A 27 1.57 -3.37 15.75
CA HIS A 27 2.22 -4.68 15.77
C HIS A 27 3.73 -4.55 15.48
N ILE A 28 4.11 -3.74 14.50
CA ILE A 28 5.51 -3.50 14.15
C ILE A 28 6.24 -2.79 15.29
N ALA A 29 5.64 -1.77 15.91
CA ALA A 29 6.22 -1.08 17.06
C ALA A 29 6.44 -2.02 18.25
N LEU A 30 5.47 -2.90 18.55
CA LEU A 30 5.58 -3.92 19.58
C LEU A 30 6.74 -4.89 19.29
N LEU A 31 6.80 -5.44 18.07
CA LEU A 31 7.85 -6.37 17.67
C LEU A 31 9.24 -5.73 17.72
N LYS A 32 9.37 -4.48 17.24
CA LYS A 32 10.64 -3.74 17.32
C LYS A 32 11.10 -3.55 18.76
N ASN A 33 10.19 -3.21 19.67
CA ASN A 33 10.49 -3.06 21.10
C ASN A 33 10.91 -4.42 21.72
N LEU A 34 10.20 -5.50 21.43
CA LEU A 34 10.53 -6.85 21.91
C LEU A 34 11.89 -7.34 21.42
N PHE A 35 12.27 -7.00 20.18
CA PHE A 35 13.56 -7.36 19.60
C PHE A 35 14.68 -6.34 19.86
N GLY A 36 14.42 -5.28 20.65
CA GLY A 36 15.41 -4.27 21.01
C GLY A 36 15.90 -3.41 19.84
N ILE A 37 15.10 -3.28 18.78
CA ILE A 37 15.42 -2.47 17.60
C ILE A 37 15.13 -1.01 17.95
N LYS A 38 16.18 -0.27 18.33
CA LYS A 38 16.09 1.15 18.70
C LYS A 38 15.93 2.11 17.51
N THR A 39 15.92 1.61 16.28
CA THR A 39 15.80 2.45 15.10
C THR A 39 14.33 2.59 14.71
N GLU A 40 13.77 3.76 15.01
CA GLU A 40 12.65 4.36 14.29
C GLU A 40 13.11 4.67 12.85
N ASN A 41 13.36 3.61 12.08
CA ASN A 41 13.74 3.76 10.70
C ASN A 41 12.46 3.99 9.90
N LEU A 42 12.04 5.25 9.81
CA LEU A 42 10.90 5.69 9.00
C LEU A 42 11.01 5.14 7.58
N PHE A 43 12.22 5.16 7.01
CA PHE A 43 12.45 4.61 5.68
C PHE A 43 12.12 3.11 5.59
N PHE A 44 12.43 2.33 6.62
CA PHE A 44 12.08 0.91 6.67
C PHE A 44 10.56 0.68 6.76
N GLU A 45 9.87 1.39 7.66
CA GLU A 45 8.40 1.27 7.78
C GLU A 45 7.69 1.73 6.51
N THR A 46 8.11 2.86 5.93
CA THR A 46 7.57 3.33 4.66
C THR A 46 7.85 2.34 3.54
N SER A 47 9.04 1.72 3.48
CA SER A 47 9.34 0.70 2.47
C SER A 47 8.45 -0.54 2.61
N LEU A 48 8.13 -0.95 3.84
CA LEU A 48 7.21 -2.06 4.12
C LEU A 48 5.79 -1.73 3.65
N HIS A 49 5.27 -0.54 3.96
CA HIS A 49 3.98 -0.05 3.45
C HIS A 49 3.98 0.10 1.92
N LEU A 50 5.08 0.56 1.31
CA LEU A 50 5.20 0.61 -0.15
C LEU A 50 5.12 -0.79 -0.76
N GLY A 51 5.74 -1.79 -0.12
CA GLY A 51 5.65 -3.18 -0.56
C GLY A 51 4.21 -3.69 -0.60
N THR A 52 3.44 -3.48 0.46
CA THR A 52 2.02 -3.88 0.51
C THR A 52 1.16 -3.08 -0.46
N PHE A 53 1.45 -1.78 -0.62
CA PHE A 53 0.80 -0.93 -1.62
C PHE A 53 1.03 -1.43 -3.05
N PHE A 54 2.28 -1.74 -3.43
CA PHE A 54 2.57 -2.31 -4.75
C PHE A 54 1.95 -3.69 -4.95
N SER A 55 1.88 -4.52 -3.91
CA SER A 55 1.17 -5.79 -3.95
C SER A 55 -0.30 -5.59 -4.34
N LEU A 56 -0.98 -4.59 -3.76
CA LEU A 56 -2.36 -4.24 -4.12
C LEU A 56 -2.46 -3.70 -5.54
N LEU A 57 -1.57 -2.81 -5.96
CA LEU A 57 -1.57 -2.27 -7.33
C LEU A 57 -1.42 -3.38 -8.38
N ILE A 58 -0.56 -4.36 -8.13
CA ILE A 58 -0.34 -5.49 -9.05
C ILE A 58 -1.54 -6.43 -9.05
N PHE A 59 -2.09 -6.73 -7.86
CA PHE A 59 -3.24 -7.59 -7.69
C PHE A 59 -4.48 -7.01 -8.39
N PHE A 60 -4.82 -5.75 -8.11
CA PHE A 60 -5.97 -5.03 -8.65
C PHE A 60 -5.70 -4.27 -9.96
N ARG A 61 -4.62 -4.60 -10.67
CA ARG A 61 -4.21 -3.82 -11.86
C ARG A 61 -5.32 -3.70 -12.90
N LYS A 62 -6.11 -4.76 -13.12
CA LYS A 62 -7.16 -4.78 -14.15
C LYS A 62 -8.31 -3.88 -13.76
N GLU A 63 -8.73 -3.98 -12.50
CA GLU A 63 -9.79 -3.19 -11.88
C GLU A 63 -9.42 -1.72 -11.87
N ILE A 64 -8.18 -1.40 -11.48
CA ILE A 64 -7.64 -0.04 -11.50
C ILE A 64 -7.68 0.53 -12.92
N PHE A 65 -7.20 -0.22 -13.93
CA PHE A 65 -7.26 0.26 -15.32
C PHE A 65 -8.69 0.41 -15.85
N SER A 66 -9.61 -0.48 -15.48
CA SER A 66 -11.04 -0.34 -15.85
C SER A 66 -11.62 0.95 -15.28
N LEU A 67 -11.44 1.16 -13.97
CA LEU A 67 -11.96 2.32 -13.26
C LEU A 67 -11.40 3.64 -13.82
N LEU A 68 -10.09 3.66 -14.14
CA LEU A 68 -9.46 4.81 -14.77
C LEU A 68 -10.03 5.08 -16.15
N ASN A 69 -10.17 4.05 -17.00
CA ASN A 69 -10.70 4.20 -18.35
C ASN A 69 -12.15 4.69 -18.36
N GLU A 70 -12.98 4.16 -17.47
CA GLU A 70 -14.37 4.59 -17.28
C GLU A 70 -14.43 6.06 -16.85
N THR A 71 -13.64 6.43 -15.83
CA THR A 71 -13.55 7.82 -15.35
C THR A 71 -13.14 8.79 -16.46
N PHE A 72 -12.13 8.46 -17.26
CA PHE A 72 -11.70 9.32 -18.37
C PHE A 72 -12.73 9.39 -19.50
N SER A 73 -13.43 8.29 -19.77
CA SER A 73 -14.48 8.23 -20.79
C SER A 73 -15.66 9.13 -20.41
N GLU A 74 -16.14 9.05 -19.17
CA GLU A 74 -17.22 9.92 -18.67
C GLU A 74 -16.84 11.41 -18.70
N ILE A 75 -15.60 11.74 -18.29
CA ILE A 75 -15.12 13.13 -18.32
C ILE A 75 -15.08 13.65 -19.76
N LYS A 76 -14.70 12.81 -20.73
CA LYS A 76 -14.65 13.18 -22.15
C LYS A 76 -16.04 13.37 -22.75
N GLU A 77 -16.98 12.52 -22.39
CA GLU A 77 -18.38 12.59 -22.84
C GLU A 77 -19.06 13.87 -22.33
N LYS A 78 -18.97 14.15 -21.02
CA LYS A 78 -19.51 15.40 -20.43
C LYS A 78 -18.93 16.67 -21.06
N ARG A 79 -17.66 16.66 -21.47
CA ARG A 79 -17.03 17.80 -22.16
C ARG A 79 -17.57 18.00 -23.59
N LYS A 80 -17.97 16.92 -24.27
CA LYS A 80 -18.48 16.96 -25.64
C LYS A 80 -19.91 17.51 -25.68
N ASP A 81 -20.75 17.07 -24.74
CA ASP A 81 -22.14 17.58 -24.63
C ASP A 81 -22.18 19.08 -24.33
N LYS A 82 -21.32 19.55 -23.42
CA LYS A 82 -21.22 20.98 -23.10
C LYS A 82 -20.77 21.84 -24.29
N LYS A 83 -20.02 21.27 -25.25
CA LYS A 83 -19.58 21.98 -26.45
C LYS A 83 -20.66 22.04 -27.54
N ASN A 84 -21.59 21.08 -27.57
CA ASN A 84 -22.69 21.05 -28.55
C ASN A 84 -23.88 21.95 -28.13
N LEU A 85 -23.89 22.44 -26.88
CA LEU A 85 -24.91 23.35 -26.32
C LEU A 85 -24.54 24.84 -26.46
N ASN A 86 -23.36 25.17 -26.99
CA ASN A 86 -22.89 26.53 -27.30
C ASN A 86 -22.78 26.70 -28.82
#